data_AF-A0A0F3M9S2-F1
#
_entry.id   AF-A0A0F3M9S2-F1
#
_cell.length_a   1.000
_cell.length_b   1.000
_cell.length_c   1.000
_cell.angle_alpha   90.00
_cell.angle_beta   90.00
_cell.angle_gamma   90.00
#
_symmetry.space_group_name_H-M   'P 1'
#
loop_
_entity.id
_entity.type
_entity.pdbx_description
1 polymer ?
#
loop_
_entity_poly.entity_id
_entity_poly.type
_entity_poly.pdbx_seq_one_letter_code
_entity_poly.pdbx_strand_id
1 'polypeptide(L)'
;MTRPELAILLSYSKMHTYAELIKTDLASEPFLSKYLLNYFPELMQKRFYDEISTHPLRKEIILTVLSNKVINQISGPILNMIQNDTKTTLDNIVKAYVITNEIFSIDELWQNIDDLGTHINNEVQVIIFSEINKLIRRGISWFIQNTAELDITKTINIYKKPTVALAKKISSLSSSITAKAKDKFDYYISHNIPPKLATHLSNIDYLISVLDIILVSVNSNSDYNKVAKTYFAVGEALSLYWLRKCCDQLISDHYWNRLAIRSLKEDLYNKQRRLLSCIITTKQQLTFDRWWQKNKVNAVAYLDLINEIAMHKTTVDLHMIVLANKKCETFLNKVS
;
A
#
# COMPACT_ATOMS: atom_id res chain seq x y z
N MET A 1 -27.78 5.98 -5.81
CA MET A 1 -27.48 7.32 -5.27
C MET A 1 -27.20 8.26 -6.43
N THR A 2 -27.71 9.48 -6.36
CA THR A 2 -27.48 10.50 -7.39
C THR A 2 -26.19 11.28 -7.13
N ARG A 3 -25.62 11.94 -8.17
CA ARG A 3 -24.41 12.78 -8.00
C ARG A 3 -24.55 13.86 -6.92
N PRO A 4 -25.70 14.57 -6.80
CA PRO A 4 -25.91 15.55 -5.74
C PRO A 4 -25.89 14.94 -4.33
N GLU A 5 -26.51 13.78 -4.12
CA GLU A 5 -26.49 13.09 -2.82
C GLU A 5 -25.06 12.71 -2.40
N LEU A 6 -24.25 12.24 -3.35
CA LEU A 6 -22.84 11.90 -3.09
C LEU A 6 -22.01 13.14 -2.71
N ALA A 7 -22.25 14.29 -3.34
CA ALA A 7 -21.57 15.54 -3.00
C ALA A 7 -21.91 16.02 -1.58
N ILE A 8 -23.18 15.86 -1.18
CA ILE A 8 -23.64 16.16 0.19
C ILE A 8 -22.95 15.22 1.18
N LEU A 9 -22.98 13.90 0.94
CA LEU A 9 -22.33 12.92 1.82
C LEU A 9 -20.81 13.14 1.93
N LEU A 10 -20.15 13.50 0.84
CA LEU A 10 -18.72 13.84 0.84
C LEU A 10 -18.44 15.04 1.73
N SER A 11 -19.27 16.08 1.64
CA SER A 11 -19.15 17.30 2.44
C SER A 11 -19.36 17.01 3.93
N TYR A 12 -20.41 16.27 4.29
CA TYR A 12 -20.63 15.82 5.67
C TYR A 12 -19.50 14.95 6.19
N SER A 13 -18.93 14.07 5.36
CA SER A 13 -17.78 13.24 5.74
C SER A 13 -16.58 14.10 6.13
N LYS A 14 -16.29 15.17 5.35
CA LYS A 14 -15.21 16.12 5.66
C LYS A 14 -15.44 16.86 6.97
N MET A 15 -16.67 17.34 7.18
CA MET A 15 -17.06 18.05 8.41
C MET A 15 -16.94 17.13 9.63
N HIS A 16 -17.39 15.89 9.52
CA HIS A 16 -17.28 14.89 10.58
C HIS A 16 -15.82 14.57 10.89
N THR A 17 -14.99 14.29 9.87
CA THR A 17 -13.55 14.02 10.06
C THR A 17 -12.85 15.20 10.72
N TYR A 18 -13.14 16.44 10.30
CA TYR A 18 -12.61 17.64 10.95
C TYR A 18 -13.03 17.73 12.43
N ALA A 19 -14.32 17.52 12.72
CA ALA A 19 -14.88 17.62 14.06
C ALA A 19 -14.29 16.57 15.03
N GLU A 20 -13.87 15.41 14.53
CA GLU A 20 -13.14 14.42 15.33
C GLU A 20 -11.67 14.79 15.49
N LEU A 21 -10.99 15.21 14.41
CA LEU A 21 -9.56 15.54 14.46
C LEU A 21 -9.25 16.78 15.30
N ILE A 22 -10.14 17.78 15.35
CA ILE A 22 -9.93 19.01 16.14
C ILE A 22 -9.81 18.72 17.64
N LYS A 23 -10.38 17.60 18.11
CA LYS A 23 -10.31 17.12 19.50
C LYS A 23 -8.96 16.47 19.84
N THR A 24 -8.09 16.27 18.85
CA THR A 24 -6.78 15.60 19.00
C THR A 24 -5.62 16.59 18.90
N ASP A 25 -4.42 16.12 19.25
CA ASP A 25 -3.16 16.87 19.13
C ASP A 25 -2.46 16.64 17.77
N LEU A 26 -3.14 16.04 16.79
CA LEU A 26 -2.58 15.73 15.48
C LEU A 26 -1.91 16.96 14.84
N ALA A 27 -2.55 18.13 14.88
CA ALA A 27 -2.02 19.35 14.26
C ALA A 27 -0.71 19.85 14.89
N SER A 28 -0.37 19.41 16.11
CA SER A 28 0.87 19.77 16.80
C SER A 28 2.09 19.02 16.25
N GLU A 29 1.88 17.97 15.43
CA GLU A 29 2.94 17.25 14.76
C GLU A 29 3.78 18.19 13.86
N PRO A 30 5.11 18.31 14.09
CA PRO A 30 5.95 19.26 13.35
C PRO A 30 5.91 19.07 11.84
N PHE A 31 5.82 17.81 11.38
CA PHE A 31 5.75 17.47 9.96
C PHE A 31 4.52 18.05 9.27
N LEU A 32 3.42 18.25 9.99
CA LEU A 32 2.16 18.75 9.41
C LEU A 32 2.14 20.26 9.20
N SER A 33 3.12 21.01 9.74
CA SER A 33 3.27 22.46 9.49
C SER A 33 3.39 22.79 8.00
N LYS A 34 3.85 21.85 7.17
CA LYS A 34 3.89 22.05 5.72
C LYS A 34 2.51 22.29 5.10
N TYR A 35 1.45 21.71 5.67
CA TYR A 35 0.08 21.90 5.18
C TYR A 35 -0.43 23.31 5.47
N LEU A 36 0.06 23.93 6.56
CA LEU A 36 -0.19 25.33 6.86
C LEU A 36 0.50 26.23 5.83
N LEU A 37 1.81 26.01 5.58
CA LEU A 37 2.58 26.82 4.64
C LEU A 37 1.99 26.73 3.22
N ASN A 38 1.71 25.50 2.75
CA ASN A 38 1.18 25.27 1.41
C ASN A 38 -0.26 25.76 1.22
N TYR A 39 -0.97 26.14 2.29
CA TYR A 39 -2.28 26.79 2.20
C TYR A 39 -2.17 28.24 1.68
N PHE A 40 -1.06 28.92 1.99
CA PHE A 40 -0.84 30.29 1.55
C PHE A 40 -0.10 30.34 0.21
N PRO A 41 -0.28 31.38 -0.62
CA PRO A 41 0.49 31.57 -1.85
C PRO A 41 2.00 31.62 -1.63
N GLU A 42 2.80 31.14 -2.60
CA GLU A 42 4.27 31.03 -2.47
C GLU A 42 4.97 32.34 -2.08
N LEU A 43 4.48 33.49 -2.58
CA LEU A 43 5.04 34.80 -2.24
C LEU A 43 4.85 35.13 -0.76
N MET A 44 3.72 34.73 -0.16
CA MET A 44 3.47 34.91 1.26
C MET A 44 4.32 33.97 2.10
N GLN A 45 4.47 32.71 1.67
CA GLN A 45 5.33 31.73 2.36
C GLN A 45 6.77 32.25 2.53
N LYS A 46 7.32 32.89 1.49
CA LYS A 46 8.70 33.42 1.53
C LYS A 46 8.84 34.69 2.35
N ARG A 47 7.84 35.58 2.32
CA ARG A 47 7.91 36.91 2.95
C ARG A 47 7.42 36.93 4.40
N PHE A 48 6.49 36.05 4.75
CA PHE A 48 5.78 36.05 6.03
C PHE A 48 5.84 34.68 6.72
N TYR A 49 6.99 34.00 6.60
CA TYR A 49 7.14 32.64 7.13
C TYR A 49 6.89 32.56 8.64
N ASP A 50 7.43 33.52 9.39
CA ASP A 50 7.35 33.55 10.86
C ASP A 50 5.92 33.83 11.34
N GLU A 51 5.22 34.75 10.67
CA GLU A 51 3.81 35.07 10.93
C GLU A 51 2.89 33.90 10.57
N ILE A 52 3.14 33.22 9.45
CA ILE A 52 2.38 32.02 9.07
C ILE A 52 2.64 30.90 10.09
N SER A 53 3.88 30.71 10.53
CA SER A 53 4.23 29.64 11.49
C SER A 53 3.55 29.80 12.84
N THR A 54 3.24 31.05 13.24
CA THR A 54 2.57 31.41 14.49
C THR A 54 1.09 31.77 14.31
N HIS A 55 0.51 31.48 13.14
CA HIS A 55 -0.84 31.88 12.78
C HIS A 55 -1.88 31.40 13.81
N PRO A 56 -2.81 32.27 14.29
CA PRO A 56 -3.78 31.90 15.33
C PRO A 56 -4.65 30.70 14.97
N LEU A 57 -5.01 30.56 13.69
CA LEU A 57 -5.80 29.44 13.15
C LEU A 57 -4.94 28.28 12.60
N ARG A 58 -3.68 28.16 13.02
CA ARG A 58 -2.77 27.14 12.50
C ARG A 58 -3.37 25.73 12.59
N LYS A 59 -3.97 25.40 13.74
CA LYS A 59 -4.56 24.08 14.00
C LYS A 59 -5.72 23.82 13.05
N GLU A 60 -6.63 24.78 12.92
CA GLU A 60 -7.84 24.73 12.11
C GLU A 60 -7.49 24.60 10.61
N ILE A 61 -6.53 25.37 10.11
CA ILE A 61 -6.10 25.31 8.70
C ILE A 61 -5.51 23.94 8.38
N ILE A 62 -4.56 23.44 9.19
CA ILE A 62 -3.94 22.13 8.97
C ILE A 62 -5.00 21.02 8.92
N LEU A 63 -5.92 21.00 9.89
CA LEU A 63 -6.94 19.96 9.97
C LEU A 63 -8.00 20.09 8.86
N THR A 64 -8.31 21.31 8.43
CA THR A 64 -9.20 21.55 7.28
C THR A 64 -8.58 20.99 5.99
N VAL A 65 -7.30 21.27 5.74
CA VAL A 65 -6.58 20.75 4.58
C VAL A 65 -6.51 19.23 4.64
N LEU A 66 -6.11 18.64 5.77
CA LEU A 66 -6.00 17.19 5.93
C LEU A 66 -7.34 16.48 5.78
N SER A 67 -8.41 16.98 6.41
CA SER A 67 -9.75 16.36 6.32
C SER A 67 -10.27 16.35 4.89
N ASN A 68 -10.07 17.46 4.15
CA ASN A 68 -10.40 17.52 2.73
C ASN A 68 -9.61 16.51 1.92
N LYS A 69 -8.30 16.47 2.12
CA LYS A 69 -7.37 15.63 1.36
C LYS A 69 -7.66 14.13 1.57
N VAL A 70 -7.76 13.70 2.84
CA VAL A 70 -8.06 12.32 3.20
C VAL A 70 -9.40 11.87 2.62
N ILE A 71 -10.45 12.67 2.79
CA ILE A 71 -11.79 12.29 2.31
C ILE A 71 -11.89 12.29 0.78
N ASN A 72 -11.23 13.23 0.10
CA ASN A 72 -11.22 13.24 -1.36
C ASN A 72 -10.53 11.99 -1.95
N GLN A 73 -9.48 11.49 -1.31
CA GLN A 73 -8.72 10.34 -1.83
C GLN A 73 -9.26 8.99 -1.34
N ILE A 74 -9.59 8.86 -0.05
CA ILE A 74 -9.94 7.58 0.58
C ILE A 74 -11.45 7.41 0.74
N SER A 75 -12.23 8.49 0.76
CA SER A 75 -13.67 8.51 1.14
C SER A 75 -13.96 8.12 2.60
N GLY A 76 -15.09 8.61 3.12
CA GLY A 76 -15.54 8.32 4.49
C GLY A 76 -15.75 6.83 4.81
N PRO A 77 -16.43 6.03 3.94
CA PRO A 77 -16.67 4.62 4.22
C PRO A 77 -15.40 3.79 4.41
N ILE A 78 -14.33 4.09 3.66
CA ILE A 78 -13.06 3.36 3.78
C ILE A 78 -12.34 3.74 5.08
N LEU A 79 -12.42 5.00 5.54
CA LEU A 79 -11.90 5.37 6.86
C LEU A 79 -12.56 4.58 7.97
N ASN A 80 -13.90 4.53 7.97
CA ASN A 80 -14.67 3.76 8.97
C ASN A 80 -14.32 2.28 8.92
N MET A 81 -14.14 1.74 7.71
CA MET A 81 -13.73 0.36 7.51
C MET A 81 -12.33 0.08 8.09
N ILE A 82 -11.34 0.93 7.82
CA ILE A 82 -9.99 0.81 8.41
C ILE A 82 -10.08 0.91 9.93
N GLN A 83 -10.85 1.87 10.44
CA GLN A 83 -11.03 2.07 11.88
C GLN A 83 -11.64 0.84 12.57
N ASN A 84 -12.65 0.22 11.96
CA ASN A 84 -13.26 -1.00 12.48
C ASN A 84 -12.31 -2.21 12.41
N ASP A 85 -11.54 -2.33 11.32
CA ASP A 85 -10.60 -3.43 11.11
C ASP A 85 -9.41 -3.37 12.10
N THR A 86 -8.83 -2.18 12.28
CA THR A 86 -7.61 -2.01 13.07
C THR A 86 -7.89 -1.57 14.50
N LYS A 87 -9.13 -1.18 14.83
CA LYS A 87 -9.55 -0.63 16.13
C LYS A 87 -8.68 0.53 16.60
N THR A 88 -8.15 1.33 15.68
CA THR A 88 -7.28 2.46 15.98
C THR A 88 -8.06 3.78 15.99
N THR A 89 -7.42 4.85 16.46
CA THR A 89 -8.00 6.20 16.48
C THR A 89 -7.87 6.89 15.12
N LEU A 90 -8.78 7.83 14.84
CA LEU A 90 -8.81 8.53 13.55
C LEU A 90 -7.51 9.32 13.27
N ASP A 91 -6.92 9.93 14.30
CA ASP A 91 -5.64 10.63 14.17
C ASP A 91 -4.52 9.69 13.72
N ASN A 92 -4.43 8.47 14.27
CA ASN A 92 -3.46 7.46 13.83
C ASN A 92 -3.68 7.03 12.37
N ILE A 93 -4.93 6.91 11.92
CA ILE A 93 -5.24 6.65 10.51
C ILE A 93 -4.73 7.79 9.64
N VAL A 94 -4.93 9.04 10.05
CA VAL A 94 -4.47 10.21 9.30
C VAL A 94 -2.93 10.32 9.32
N LYS A 95 -2.26 10.00 10.44
CA LYS A 95 -0.78 9.91 10.48
C LYS A 95 -0.27 8.86 9.48
N ALA A 96 -0.84 7.66 9.50
CA ALA A 96 -0.49 6.59 8.57
C ALA A 96 -0.77 6.97 7.10
N TYR A 97 -1.84 7.72 6.84
CA TYR A 97 -2.13 8.29 5.53
C TYR A 97 -1.06 9.28 5.08
N VAL A 98 -0.69 10.25 5.93
CA VAL A 98 0.35 11.25 5.62
C VAL A 98 1.68 10.56 5.32
N ILE A 99 2.07 9.57 6.13
CA ILE A 99 3.27 8.76 5.92
C ILE A 99 3.21 8.05 4.56
N THR A 100 2.08 7.40 4.24
CA THR A 100 1.88 6.68 2.98
C THR A 100 1.94 7.63 1.78
N ASN A 101 1.26 8.76 1.87
CA ASN A 101 1.25 9.81 0.84
C ASN A 101 2.67 10.30 0.51
N GLU A 102 3.49 10.49 1.54
CA GLU A 102 4.87 10.97 1.42
C GLU A 102 5.84 9.93 0.87
N ILE A 103 5.72 8.67 1.32
CA ILE A 103 6.63 7.61 0.92
C ILE A 103 6.42 7.21 -0.54
N PHE A 104 5.17 7.22 -1.00
CA PHE A 104 4.81 6.85 -2.38
C PHE A 104 4.64 8.06 -3.31
N SER A 105 4.88 9.28 -2.84
CA SER A 105 4.75 10.53 -3.63
C SER A 105 3.37 10.64 -4.30
N ILE A 106 2.32 10.32 -3.54
CA ILE A 106 0.95 10.16 -4.07
C ILE A 106 0.41 11.49 -4.60
N ASP A 107 0.78 12.62 -4.00
CA ASP A 107 0.39 13.94 -4.48
C ASP A 107 0.92 14.24 -5.88
N GLU A 108 2.16 13.88 -6.16
CA GLU A 108 2.76 14.05 -7.49
C GLU A 108 2.04 13.15 -8.51
N LEU A 109 1.74 11.90 -8.13
CA LEU A 109 0.98 10.99 -9.00
C LEU A 109 -0.42 11.51 -9.28
N TRP A 110 -1.11 12.00 -8.24
CA TRP A 110 -2.45 12.53 -8.36
C TRP A 110 -2.49 13.74 -9.30
N GLN A 111 -1.56 14.68 -9.13
CA GLN A 111 -1.45 15.85 -10.00
C GLN A 111 -1.12 15.46 -11.44
N ASN A 112 -0.16 14.54 -11.63
CA ASN A 112 0.19 14.05 -12.97
C ASN A 112 -0.99 13.40 -13.71
N ILE A 113 -1.96 12.83 -13.00
CA ILE A 113 -3.17 12.24 -13.59
C ILE A 113 -4.21 13.32 -13.84
N ASP A 114 -4.38 14.27 -12.92
CA ASP A 114 -5.31 15.40 -13.06
C ASP A 114 -4.93 16.28 -14.27
N ASP A 115 -3.63 16.50 -14.47
CA ASP A 115 -3.07 17.26 -15.60
C ASP A 115 -3.34 16.59 -16.96
N LEU A 116 -3.64 15.28 -17.00
CA LEU A 116 -4.07 14.60 -18.23
C LEU A 116 -5.48 15.02 -18.66
N GLY A 117 -6.28 15.57 -17.74
CA GLY A 117 -7.59 16.16 -18.02
C GLY A 117 -8.50 15.24 -18.84
N THR A 118 -9.04 15.75 -19.94
CA THR A 118 -9.94 14.99 -20.83
C THR A 118 -9.20 14.25 -21.95
N HIS A 119 -7.87 14.24 -21.96
CA HIS A 119 -7.08 13.60 -23.01
C HIS A 119 -7.04 12.07 -22.92
N ILE A 120 -7.47 11.50 -21.79
CA ILE A 120 -7.57 10.06 -21.59
C ILE A 120 -9.01 9.67 -21.28
N ASN A 121 -9.39 8.44 -21.64
CA ASN A 121 -10.73 7.92 -21.35
C ASN A 121 -10.95 7.90 -19.83
N ASN A 122 -12.11 8.40 -19.39
CA ASN A 122 -12.52 8.43 -17.99
C ASN A 122 -12.49 7.03 -17.34
N GLU A 123 -12.82 5.97 -18.09
CA GLU A 123 -12.70 4.60 -17.58
C GLU A 123 -11.28 4.25 -17.14
N VAL A 124 -10.27 4.71 -17.88
CA VAL A 124 -8.85 4.52 -17.56
C VAL A 124 -8.47 5.33 -16.33
N GLN A 125 -8.96 6.58 -16.20
CA GLN A 125 -8.75 7.39 -15.00
C GLN A 125 -9.31 6.70 -13.76
N VAL A 126 -10.53 6.17 -13.83
CA VAL A 126 -11.16 5.44 -12.73
C VAL A 126 -10.33 4.22 -12.33
N ILE A 127 -9.80 3.48 -13.30
CA ILE A 127 -8.90 2.34 -13.03
C ILE A 127 -7.64 2.81 -12.29
N ILE A 128 -7.00 3.88 -12.76
CA ILE A 128 -5.77 4.40 -12.15
C ILE A 128 -6.01 4.88 -10.71
N PHE A 129 -7.06 5.68 -10.48
CA PHE A 129 -7.42 6.13 -9.13
C PHE A 129 -7.79 4.95 -8.22
N SER A 130 -8.43 3.90 -8.76
CA SER A 130 -8.69 2.67 -8.00
C SER A 130 -7.40 2.00 -7.53
N GLU A 131 -6.38 1.88 -8.40
CA GLU A 131 -5.09 1.30 -8.04
C GLU A 131 -4.32 2.16 -7.02
N ILE A 132 -4.35 3.49 -7.17
CA ILE A 132 -3.78 4.41 -6.18
C ILE A 132 -4.48 4.27 -4.83
N ASN A 133 -5.81 4.23 -4.81
CA ASN A 133 -6.58 4.08 -3.59
C ASN A 133 -6.32 2.73 -2.91
N LYS A 134 -6.13 1.65 -3.69
CA LYS A 134 -5.67 0.36 -3.16
C LYS A 134 -4.29 0.49 -2.51
N LEU A 135 -3.34 1.20 -3.13
CA LEU A 135 -2.03 1.45 -2.54
C LEU A 135 -2.13 2.23 -1.23
N ILE A 136 -2.89 3.34 -1.23
CA ILE A 136 -3.11 4.18 -0.04
C ILE A 136 -3.69 3.36 1.11
N ARG A 137 -4.82 2.68 0.85
CA ARG A 137 -5.53 1.89 1.86
C ARG A 137 -4.61 0.85 2.49
N ARG A 138 -3.82 0.17 1.67
CA ARG A 138 -2.90 -0.88 2.13
C ARG A 138 -1.71 -0.30 2.87
N GLY A 139 -1.17 0.83 2.44
CA GLY A 139 -0.12 1.54 3.17
C GLY A 139 -0.56 1.95 4.56
N ILE A 140 -1.77 2.53 4.68
CA ILE A 140 -2.38 2.89 5.96
C ILE A 140 -2.50 1.68 6.89
N SER A 141 -3.18 0.63 6.43
CA SER A 141 -3.36 -0.60 7.23
C SER A 141 -2.01 -1.21 7.61
N TRP A 142 -1.05 -1.22 6.70
CA TRP A 142 0.28 -1.74 6.96
C TRP A 142 1.01 -0.95 8.06
N PHE A 143 1.02 0.38 8.00
CA PHE A 143 1.69 1.19 9.03
C PHE A 143 1.04 1.03 10.39
N ILE A 144 -0.30 0.99 10.46
CA ILE A 144 -1.03 0.77 11.71
C ILE A 144 -0.70 -0.61 12.31
N GLN A 145 -0.64 -1.65 11.48
CA GLN A 145 -0.39 -3.01 11.96
C GLN A 145 1.07 -3.29 12.34
N ASN A 146 2.03 -2.56 11.73
CA ASN A 146 3.46 -2.89 11.83
C ASN A 146 4.29 -1.85 12.57
N THR A 147 3.67 -0.79 13.07
CA THR A 147 4.36 0.28 13.80
C THR A 147 3.64 0.49 15.12
N ALA A 148 4.35 0.25 16.24
CA ALA A 148 3.78 0.42 17.58
C ALA A 148 3.44 1.89 17.89
N GLU A 149 4.30 2.81 17.46
CA GLU A 149 4.11 4.26 17.61
C GLU A 149 4.36 4.96 16.27
N LEU A 150 3.33 5.61 15.73
CA LEU A 150 3.38 6.27 14.43
C LEU A 150 3.96 7.68 14.54
N ASP A 151 5.29 7.77 14.63
CA ASP A 151 6.03 9.01 14.40
C ASP A 151 6.14 9.27 12.88
N ILE A 152 5.52 10.35 12.42
CA ILE A 152 5.49 10.72 10.99
C ILE A 152 6.89 10.95 10.45
N THR A 153 7.68 11.77 11.14
CA THR A 153 8.98 12.25 10.66
C THR A 153 9.98 11.10 10.62
N LYS A 154 10.06 10.34 11.71
CA LYS A 154 10.96 9.19 11.82
C LYS A 154 10.63 8.13 10.77
N THR A 155 9.35 7.82 10.58
CA THR A 155 8.92 6.82 9.61
C THR A 155 9.24 7.26 8.18
N ILE A 156 8.96 8.52 7.81
CA ILE A 156 9.30 9.02 6.48
C ILE A 156 10.82 8.97 6.22
N ASN A 157 11.63 9.34 7.21
CA ASN A 157 13.10 9.29 7.09
C ASN A 157 13.63 7.86 6.85
N ILE A 158 13.00 6.86 7.48
CA ILE A 158 13.38 5.46 7.31
C ILE A 158 12.96 4.94 5.93
N TYR A 159 11.73 5.22 5.49
CA TYR A 159 11.14 4.53 4.34
C TYR A 159 11.25 5.28 3.01
N LYS A 160 11.22 6.63 2.99
CA LYS A 160 11.08 7.40 1.73
C LYS A 160 12.22 7.14 0.74
N LYS A 161 13.47 7.28 1.19
CA LYS A 161 14.64 7.12 0.31
C LYS A 161 14.81 5.68 -0.21
N PRO A 162 14.73 4.62 0.63
CA PRO A 162 14.75 3.24 0.14
C PRO A 162 13.57 2.93 -0.81
N THR A 163 12.38 3.47 -0.55
CA THR A 163 11.22 3.27 -1.44
C THR A 163 11.47 3.82 -2.83
N VAL A 164 11.97 5.05 -2.96
CA VAL A 164 12.32 5.64 -4.27
C VAL A 164 13.39 4.81 -4.99
N ALA A 165 14.38 4.29 -4.27
CA ALA A 165 15.43 3.46 -4.85
C ALA A 165 14.92 2.09 -5.34
N LEU A 166 14.05 1.44 -4.57
CA LEU A 166 13.46 0.13 -4.89
C LEU A 166 12.41 0.22 -5.99
N ALA A 167 11.59 1.28 -6.01
CA ALA A 167 10.58 1.50 -7.05
C ALA A 167 11.19 1.50 -8.46
N LYS A 168 12.41 2.05 -8.62
CA LYS A 168 13.13 2.06 -9.91
C LYS A 168 13.59 0.68 -10.38
N LYS A 169 13.74 -0.29 -9.47
CA LYS A 169 14.29 -1.62 -9.76
C LYS A 169 13.24 -2.73 -9.72
N ILE A 170 12.06 -2.47 -9.17
CA ILE A 170 11.05 -3.50 -8.86
C ILE A 170 10.70 -4.39 -10.06
N SER A 171 10.52 -3.79 -11.24
CA SER A 171 10.16 -4.52 -12.46
C SER A 171 11.25 -5.50 -12.93
N SER A 172 12.50 -5.31 -12.48
CA SER A 172 13.65 -6.14 -12.87
C SER A 172 13.98 -7.27 -11.87
N LEU A 173 13.26 -7.36 -10.75
CA LEU A 173 13.60 -8.29 -9.67
C LEU A 173 13.09 -9.73 -9.90
N SER A 174 12.11 -9.93 -10.78
CA SER A 174 11.61 -11.25 -11.19
C SER A 174 11.09 -11.17 -12.62
N SER A 175 11.38 -12.19 -13.43
CA SER A 175 10.95 -12.27 -14.83
C SER A 175 9.42 -12.26 -14.97
N SER A 176 8.71 -12.92 -14.06
CA SER A 176 7.24 -12.95 -14.02
C SER A 176 6.64 -11.55 -13.80
N ILE A 177 7.31 -10.74 -12.95
CA ILE A 177 6.93 -9.35 -12.69
C ILE A 177 7.25 -8.48 -13.90
N THR A 178 8.42 -8.66 -14.51
CA THR A 178 8.81 -7.92 -15.71
C THR A 178 7.77 -8.07 -16.82
N ALA A 179 7.30 -9.30 -17.09
CA ALA A 179 6.29 -9.56 -18.11
C ALA A 179 4.97 -8.84 -17.81
N LYS A 180 4.45 -8.99 -16.58
CA LYS A 180 3.16 -8.37 -16.18
C LYS A 180 3.23 -6.84 -16.12
N ALA A 181 4.34 -6.30 -15.65
CA ALA A 181 4.58 -4.87 -15.65
C ALA A 181 4.64 -4.33 -17.08
N LYS A 182 5.23 -5.09 -18.02
CA LYS A 182 5.23 -4.74 -19.44
C LYS A 182 3.81 -4.75 -20.03
N ASP A 183 3.00 -5.76 -19.74
CA ASP A 183 1.61 -5.81 -20.22
C ASP A 183 0.79 -4.60 -19.74
N LYS A 184 0.92 -4.23 -18.44
CA LYS A 184 0.27 -3.02 -17.90
C LYS A 184 0.82 -1.74 -18.51
N PHE A 185 2.13 -1.68 -18.75
CA PHE A 185 2.77 -0.53 -19.39
C PHE A 185 2.21 -0.34 -20.81
N ASP A 186 2.18 -1.40 -21.62
CA ASP A 186 1.66 -1.37 -22.99
C ASP A 186 0.17 -0.98 -23.01
N TYR A 187 -0.63 -1.50 -22.05
CA TYR A 187 -2.00 -1.05 -21.84
C TYR A 187 -2.09 0.46 -21.59
N TYR A 188 -1.29 1.02 -20.69
CA TYR A 188 -1.34 2.46 -20.41
C TYR A 188 -0.85 3.32 -21.58
N ILE A 189 0.18 2.88 -22.29
CA ILE A 189 0.68 3.57 -23.51
C ILE A 189 -0.42 3.62 -24.58
N SER A 190 -1.11 2.50 -24.83
CA SER A 190 -2.22 2.46 -25.80
C SER A 190 -3.40 3.37 -25.44
N HIS A 191 -3.48 3.83 -24.18
CA HIS A 191 -4.48 4.79 -23.71
C HIS A 191 -3.90 6.21 -23.52
N ASN A 192 -2.82 6.54 -24.24
CA ASN A 192 -2.19 7.86 -24.29
C ASN A 192 -1.61 8.36 -22.96
N ILE A 193 -1.26 7.47 -22.04
CA ILE A 193 -0.58 7.85 -20.80
C ILE A 193 0.91 8.06 -21.08
N PRO A 194 1.51 9.17 -20.61
CA PRO A 194 2.93 9.43 -20.84
C PRO A 194 3.83 8.29 -20.32
N PRO A 195 4.92 7.93 -21.03
CA PRO A 195 5.75 6.78 -20.67
C PRO A 195 6.28 6.77 -19.23
N LYS A 196 6.69 7.94 -18.72
CA LYS A 196 7.17 8.07 -17.33
C LYS A 196 6.09 7.67 -16.32
N LEU A 197 4.85 8.15 -16.52
CA LEU A 197 3.72 7.84 -15.66
C LEU A 197 3.29 6.38 -15.84
N ALA A 198 3.24 5.88 -17.08
CA ALA A 198 2.91 4.49 -17.37
C ALA A 198 3.88 3.50 -16.68
N THR A 199 5.20 3.79 -16.65
CA THR A 199 6.19 2.98 -15.92
C THR A 199 5.95 3.00 -14.40
N HIS A 200 5.50 4.14 -13.86
CA HIS A 200 5.19 4.21 -12.44
C HIS A 200 3.92 3.40 -12.11
N LEU A 201 2.86 3.59 -12.89
CA LEU A 201 1.57 2.91 -12.73
C LEU A 201 1.65 1.40 -12.96
N SER A 202 2.49 0.94 -13.89
CA SER A 202 2.68 -0.49 -14.14
C SER A 202 3.29 -1.24 -12.95
N ASN A 203 4.00 -0.52 -12.08
CA ASN A 203 4.67 -1.08 -10.91
C ASN A 203 3.86 -0.95 -9.60
N ILE A 204 2.71 -0.27 -9.63
CA ILE A 204 1.99 0.16 -8.41
C ILE A 204 1.59 -1.00 -7.49
N ASP A 205 1.16 -2.14 -8.05
CA ASP A 205 0.76 -3.35 -7.30
C ASP A 205 1.89 -3.90 -6.41
N TYR A 206 3.13 -3.70 -6.85
CA TYR A 206 4.33 -4.23 -6.21
C TYR A 206 4.93 -3.23 -5.23
N LEU A 207 4.58 -1.94 -5.31
CA LEU A 207 5.13 -0.90 -4.44
C LEU A 207 4.82 -1.17 -2.96
N ILE A 208 3.66 -1.77 -2.65
CA ILE A 208 3.32 -2.08 -1.26
C ILE A 208 4.30 -3.08 -0.62
N SER A 209 4.88 -4.00 -1.41
CA SER A 209 5.85 -4.98 -0.94
C SER A 209 7.16 -4.34 -0.46
N VAL A 210 7.43 -3.11 -0.89
CA VAL A 210 8.60 -2.35 -0.45
C VAL A 210 8.58 -2.10 1.06
N LEU A 211 7.39 -1.90 1.65
CA LEU A 211 7.26 -1.69 3.09
C LEU A 211 7.75 -2.92 3.87
N ASP A 212 7.33 -4.13 3.47
CA ASP A 212 7.81 -5.37 4.08
C ASP A 212 9.33 -5.56 3.90
N ILE A 213 9.85 -5.26 2.71
CA ILE A 213 11.28 -5.38 2.41
C ILE A 213 12.11 -4.46 3.32
N ILE A 214 11.69 -3.20 3.44
CA ILE A 214 12.38 -2.21 4.28
C ILE A 214 12.28 -2.61 5.75
N LEU A 215 11.11 -3.03 6.22
CA LEU A 215 10.92 -3.49 7.60
C LEU A 215 11.87 -4.65 7.95
N VAL A 216 11.97 -5.67 7.08
CA VAL A 216 12.88 -6.79 7.32
C VAL A 216 14.35 -6.36 7.21
N SER A 217 14.67 -5.48 6.25
CA SER A 217 16.03 -4.93 6.08
C SER A 217 16.50 -4.19 7.34
N VAL A 218 15.65 -3.34 7.92
CA VAL A 218 15.94 -2.60 9.16
C VAL A 218 16.10 -3.57 10.33
N ASN A 219 15.15 -4.49 10.52
CA ASN A 219 15.19 -5.43 11.66
C ASN A 219 16.37 -6.40 11.62
N SER A 220 16.82 -6.78 10.42
CA SER A 220 17.94 -7.71 10.22
C SER A 220 19.28 -7.01 9.92
N ASN A 221 19.32 -5.68 9.92
CA ASN A 221 20.47 -4.85 9.52
C ASN A 221 21.13 -5.33 8.20
N SER A 222 20.30 -5.66 7.20
CA SER A 222 20.71 -6.22 5.92
C SER A 222 20.40 -5.27 4.77
N ASP A 223 21.18 -5.33 3.68
CA ASP A 223 20.92 -4.51 2.48
C ASP A 223 19.54 -4.81 1.87
N TYR A 224 18.70 -3.77 1.75
CA TYR A 224 17.36 -3.85 1.18
C TYR A 224 17.35 -4.39 -0.26
N ASN A 225 18.43 -4.23 -1.05
CA ASN A 225 18.50 -4.83 -2.39
C ASN A 225 18.57 -6.35 -2.33
N LYS A 226 19.34 -6.90 -1.38
CA LYS A 226 19.43 -8.36 -1.16
C LYS A 226 18.11 -8.90 -0.64
N VAL A 227 17.51 -8.21 0.33
CA VAL A 227 16.20 -8.58 0.90
C VAL A 227 15.12 -8.55 -0.19
N ALA A 228 15.12 -7.56 -1.08
CA ALA A 228 14.16 -7.47 -2.18
C ALA A 228 14.26 -8.66 -3.15
N LYS A 229 15.47 -9.05 -3.55
CA LYS A 229 15.69 -10.24 -4.41
C LYS A 229 15.13 -11.50 -3.76
N THR A 230 15.43 -11.72 -2.47
CA THR A 230 14.89 -12.87 -1.73
C THR A 230 13.37 -12.78 -1.59
N TYR A 231 12.80 -11.61 -1.32
CA TYR A 231 11.36 -11.42 -1.19
C TYR A 231 10.64 -11.89 -2.46
N PHE A 232 11.05 -11.39 -3.63
CA PHE A 232 10.40 -11.76 -4.88
C PHE A 232 10.63 -13.22 -5.27
N ALA A 233 11.82 -13.77 -5.01
CA ALA A 233 12.09 -15.19 -5.23
C ALA A 233 11.20 -16.10 -4.35
N VAL A 234 10.99 -15.75 -3.08
CA VAL A 234 10.04 -16.43 -2.18
C VAL A 234 8.62 -16.33 -2.73
N GLY A 235 8.20 -15.15 -3.16
CA GLY A 235 6.85 -14.90 -3.68
C GLY A 235 6.55 -15.68 -4.96
N GLU A 236 7.56 -15.84 -5.82
CA GLU A 236 7.48 -16.62 -7.05
C GLU A 236 7.48 -18.12 -6.77
N ALA A 237 8.39 -18.61 -5.94
CA ALA A 237 8.47 -20.03 -5.58
C ALA A 237 7.19 -20.56 -4.91
N LEU A 238 6.51 -19.71 -4.14
CA LEU A 238 5.26 -20.04 -3.46
C LEU A 238 4.00 -19.51 -4.20
N SER A 239 4.14 -18.92 -5.39
CA SER A 239 3.00 -18.35 -6.15
C SER A 239 2.11 -17.37 -5.36
N LEU A 240 2.68 -16.68 -4.37
CA LEU A 240 1.92 -15.80 -3.46
C LEU A 240 1.32 -14.59 -4.18
N TYR A 241 2.01 -14.09 -5.20
CA TYR A 241 1.47 -12.99 -6.03
C TYR A 241 0.20 -13.41 -6.76
N TRP A 242 0.17 -14.63 -7.31
CA TRP A 242 -1.02 -15.15 -8.00
C TRP A 242 -2.19 -15.32 -7.04
N LEU A 243 -1.96 -15.91 -5.85
CA LEU A 243 -3.01 -16.03 -4.82
C LEU A 243 -3.61 -14.69 -4.40
N ARG A 244 -2.77 -13.66 -4.21
CA ARG A 244 -3.23 -12.31 -3.88
C ARG A 244 -4.07 -11.70 -5.00
N LYS A 245 -3.72 -11.98 -6.26
CA LYS A 245 -4.52 -11.56 -7.42
C LYS A 245 -5.86 -12.28 -7.45
N CYS A 246 -5.90 -13.58 -7.12
CA CYS A 246 -7.16 -14.31 -6.96
C CYS A 246 -8.03 -13.67 -5.88
N CYS A 247 -7.46 -13.27 -4.73
CA CYS A 247 -8.19 -12.51 -3.71
C CYS A 247 -8.78 -11.20 -4.25
N ASP A 248 -8.03 -10.47 -5.08
CA ASP A 248 -8.51 -9.20 -5.67
C ASP A 248 -9.63 -9.38 -6.70
N GLN A 249 -9.72 -10.56 -7.32
CA GLN A 249 -10.75 -10.90 -8.30
C GLN A 249 -12.03 -11.45 -7.64
N LEU A 250 -11.96 -11.86 -6.37
CA LEU A 250 -13.13 -12.28 -5.62
C LEU A 250 -13.98 -11.08 -5.21
N ILE A 251 -15.07 -10.86 -5.94
CA ILE A 251 -16.08 -9.84 -5.64
C ILE A 251 -17.23 -10.50 -4.87
N SER A 252 -17.61 -9.92 -3.73
CA SER A 252 -18.72 -10.43 -2.91
C SER A 252 -19.49 -9.30 -2.24
N ASP A 253 -20.82 -9.36 -2.34
CA ASP A 253 -21.74 -8.43 -1.67
C ASP A 253 -21.97 -8.78 -0.21
N HIS A 254 -21.65 -10.01 0.19
CA HIS A 254 -21.73 -10.42 1.59
C HIS A 254 -20.59 -9.83 2.42
N TYR A 255 -20.93 -9.14 3.52
CA TYR A 255 -20.00 -8.43 4.40
C TYR A 255 -18.85 -9.33 4.92
N TRP A 256 -19.19 -10.51 5.44
CA TRP A 256 -18.21 -11.44 6.03
C TRP A 256 -17.23 -11.99 5.00
N ASN A 257 -17.66 -12.18 3.75
CA ASN A 257 -16.78 -12.65 2.69
C ASN A 257 -15.76 -11.56 2.30
N ARG A 258 -16.18 -10.29 2.21
CA ARG A 258 -15.24 -9.17 1.98
C ARG A 258 -14.22 -9.02 3.09
N LEU A 259 -14.61 -9.33 4.33
CA LEU A 259 -13.68 -9.32 5.47
C LEU A 259 -12.70 -10.49 5.37
N ALA A 260 -13.19 -11.70 5.09
CA ALA A 260 -12.37 -12.89 4.91
C ALA A 260 -11.35 -12.74 3.78
N ILE A 261 -11.76 -12.29 2.59
CA ILE A 261 -10.87 -12.08 1.43
C ILE A 261 -9.73 -11.12 1.77
N ARG A 262 -10.04 -10.02 2.47
CA ARG A 262 -9.05 -9.03 2.91
C ARG A 262 -8.08 -9.61 3.93
N SER A 263 -8.60 -10.27 4.97
CA SER A 263 -7.79 -10.93 6.00
C SER A 263 -6.87 -11.99 5.38
N LEU A 264 -7.37 -12.80 4.45
CA LEU A 264 -6.56 -13.78 3.71
C LEU A 264 -5.46 -13.09 2.89
N LYS A 265 -5.77 -11.98 2.22
CA LYS A 265 -4.75 -11.23 1.47
C LYS A 265 -3.66 -10.71 2.41
N GLU A 266 -4.03 -10.14 3.56
CA GLU A 266 -3.08 -9.65 4.57
C GLU A 266 -2.23 -10.78 5.16
N ASP A 267 -2.84 -11.91 5.48
CA ASP A 267 -2.15 -13.13 5.92
C ASP A 267 -1.07 -13.55 4.93
N LEU A 268 -1.36 -13.54 3.62
CA LEU A 268 -0.38 -13.90 2.60
C LEU A 268 0.83 -12.94 2.60
N TYR A 269 0.65 -11.65 2.89
CA TYR A 269 1.79 -10.72 3.08
C TYR A 269 2.57 -11.04 4.35
N ASN A 270 1.87 -11.21 5.46
CA ASN A 270 2.47 -11.55 6.75
C ASN A 270 3.29 -12.84 6.67
N LYS A 271 2.77 -13.86 5.97
CA LYS A 271 3.43 -15.15 5.71
C LYS A 271 4.71 -14.99 4.91
N GLN A 272 4.66 -14.25 3.80
CA GLN A 272 5.86 -13.97 3.00
C GLN A 272 6.91 -13.23 3.82
N ARG A 273 6.49 -12.24 4.62
CA ARG A 273 7.39 -11.46 5.47
C ARG A 273 8.02 -12.31 6.58
N ARG A 274 7.23 -13.14 7.29
CA ARG A 274 7.75 -14.07 8.31
C ARG A 274 8.83 -14.99 7.73
N LEU A 275 8.55 -15.55 6.56
CA LEU A 275 9.50 -16.42 5.87
C LEU A 275 10.76 -15.67 5.43
N LEU A 276 10.59 -14.47 4.88
CA LEU A 276 11.70 -13.60 4.52
C LEU A 276 12.59 -13.31 5.74
N SER A 277 12.00 -12.93 6.88
CA SER A 277 12.75 -12.70 8.11
C SER A 277 13.53 -13.93 8.57
N CYS A 278 12.91 -15.12 8.52
CA CYS A 278 13.57 -16.39 8.84
C CYS A 278 14.79 -16.65 7.93
N ILE A 279 14.61 -16.51 6.61
CA ILE A 279 15.68 -16.72 5.61
C ILE A 279 16.83 -15.74 5.83
N ILE A 280 16.55 -14.45 6.04
CA ILE A 280 17.59 -13.42 6.19
C ILE A 280 18.32 -13.54 7.55
N THR A 281 17.61 -13.90 8.62
CA THR A 281 18.18 -14.02 9.98
C THR A 281 19.01 -15.28 10.15
N THR A 282 18.77 -16.31 9.35
CA THR A 282 19.60 -17.51 9.30
C THR A 282 20.95 -17.13 8.67
N LYS A 283 21.84 -16.52 9.47
CA LYS A 283 23.14 -15.89 9.12
C LYS A 283 24.16 -16.77 8.38
N GLN A 284 23.84 -18.03 8.09
CA GLN A 284 24.61 -18.80 7.12
C GLN A 284 24.30 -18.25 5.73
N GLN A 285 25.33 -17.96 4.94
CA GLN A 285 25.28 -17.42 3.58
C GLN A 285 24.54 -18.34 2.58
N LEU A 286 23.30 -18.71 2.88
CA LEU A 286 22.42 -19.46 2.03
C LEU A 286 21.71 -18.41 1.18
N THR A 287 22.09 -18.34 -0.09
CA THR A 287 21.22 -17.76 -1.11
C THR A 287 19.85 -18.42 -1.02
N PHE A 288 18.80 -17.70 -1.44
CA PHE A 288 17.44 -18.24 -1.45
C PHE A 288 17.40 -19.65 -2.05
N ASP A 289 18.14 -19.89 -3.14
CA ASP A 289 18.21 -21.18 -3.82
C ASP A 289 18.69 -22.32 -2.91
N ARG A 290 19.73 -22.10 -2.10
CA ARG A 290 20.24 -23.13 -1.18
C ARG A 290 19.25 -23.39 -0.05
N TRP A 291 18.64 -22.35 0.50
CA TRP A 291 17.61 -22.49 1.52
C TRP A 291 16.38 -23.23 0.96
N TRP A 292 16.01 -22.92 -0.29
CA TRP A 292 14.89 -23.55 -0.98
C TRP A 292 15.14 -25.02 -1.24
N GLN A 293 16.33 -25.40 -1.74
CA GLN A 293 16.68 -26.81 -1.96
C GLN A 293 16.54 -27.68 -0.69
N LYS A 294 16.95 -27.15 0.48
CA LYS A 294 16.84 -27.86 1.76
C LYS A 294 15.40 -28.02 2.22
N ASN A 295 14.55 -27.02 1.98
CA ASN A 295 13.20 -26.95 2.55
C ASN A 295 12.07 -27.28 1.55
N LYS A 296 12.39 -27.49 0.26
CA LYS A 296 11.42 -27.76 -0.80
C LYS A 296 10.54 -28.96 -0.48
N VAL A 297 11.09 -30.00 0.16
CA VAL A 297 10.35 -31.20 0.58
C VAL A 297 9.16 -30.84 1.49
N ASN A 298 9.32 -29.85 2.37
CA ASN A 298 8.25 -29.38 3.25
C ASN A 298 7.17 -28.57 2.51
N ALA A 299 7.50 -28.01 1.34
CA ALA A 299 6.60 -27.19 0.52
C ALA A 299 5.78 -28.01 -0.50
N VAL A 300 6.16 -29.27 -0.80
CA VAL A 300 5.55 -30.10 -1.86
C VAL A 300 4.02 -30.13 -1.76
N ALA A 301 3.48 -30.50 -0.59
CA ALA A 301 2.03 -30.58 -0.41
C ALA A 301 1.28 -29.24 -0.60
N TYR A 302 1.96 -28.12 -0.40
CA TYR A 302 1.40 -26.80 -0.70
C TYR A 302 1.48 -26.50 -2.20
N LEU A 303 2.63 -26.74 -2.83
CA LEU A 303 2.84 -26.48 -4.25
C LEU A 303 1.94 -27.34 -5.14
N ASP A 304 1.73 -28.61 -4.79
CA ASP A 304 0.84 -29.52 -5.52
C ASP A 304 -0.60 -28.99 -5.48
N LEU A 305 -1.08 -28.54 -4.31
CA LEU A 305 -2.39 -27.91 -4.19
C LEU A 305 -2.49 -26.64 -5.03
N ILE A 306 -1.46 -25.80 -5.04
CA ILE A 306 -1.47 -24.57 -5.86
C ILE A 306 -1.54 -24.91 -7.35
N ASN A 307 -0.77 -25.90 -7.80
CA ASN A 307 -0.81 -26.36 -9.18
C ASN A 307 -2.17 -26.95 -9.55
N GLU A 308 -2.78 -27.72 -8.65
CA GLU A 308 -4.15 -28.25 -8.82
C GLU A 308 -5.16 -27.11 -8.99
N ILE A 309 -5.18 -26.14 -8.07
CA ILE A 309 -6.07 -24.97 -8.16
C ILE A 309 -5.81 -24.17 -9.45
N ALA A 310 -4.55 -24.00 -9.85
CA ALA A 310 -4.19 -23.25 -11.05
C ALA A 310 -4.55 -24.00 -12.36
N MET A 311 -4.57 -25.32 -12.35
CA MET A 311 -4.96 -26.16 -13.50
C MET A 311 -6.47 -26.25 -13.66
N HIS A 312 -7.24 -26.09 -12.58
CA HIS A 312 -8.69 -26.01 -12.68
C HIS A 312 -9.11 -24.76 -13.48
N LYS A 313 -9.79 -24.97 -14.61
CA LYS A 313 -10.32 -23.91 -15.48
C LYS A 313 -11.48 -23.10 -14.86
N THR A 314 -11.98 -23.53 -13.71
CA THR A 314 -13.03 -22.84 -12.94
C THR A 314 -12.46 -21.66 -12.18
N THR A 315 -13.30 -20.62 -11.97
CA THR A 315 -12.94 -19.46 -11.15
C THR A 315 -12.55 -19.91 -9.74
N VAL A 316 -11.36 -19.51 -9.28
CA VAL A 316 -10.87 -19.79 -7.92
C VAL A 316 -11.85 -19.22 -6.91
N ASP A 317 -12.37 -20.07 -6.01
CA ASP A 317 -13.30 -19.65 -4.97
C ASP A 317 -12.60 -19.29 -3.63
N LEU A 318 -13.37 -18.75 -2.69
CA LEU A 318 -12.85 -18.37 -1.37
C LEU A 318 -12.31 -19.58 -0.58
N HIS A 319 -12.96 -20.73 -0.66
CA HIS A 319 -12.58 -21.92 0.12
C HIS A 319 -11.24 -22.49 -0.35
N MET A 320 -10.97 -22.49 -1.66
CA MET A 320 -9.69 -22.86 -2.25
C MET A 320 -8.56 -21.98 -1.72
N ILE A 321 -8.79 -20.66 -1.64
CA ILE A 321 -7.79 -19.72 -1.10
C ILE A 321 -7.59 -19.95 0.41
N VAL A 322 -8.65 -20.17 1.17
CA VAL A 322 -8.55 -20.49 2.61
C VAL A 322 -7.71 -21.75 2.83
N LEU A 323 -7.93 -22.80 2.03
CA LEU A 323 -7.17 -24.05 2.11
C LEU A 323 -5.70 -23.83 1.76
N ALA A 324 -5.41 -23.10 0.68
CA ALA A 324 -4.06 -22.71 0.29
C ALA A 324 -3.36 -21.91 1.40
N ASN A 325 -4.07 -20.95 2.02
CA ASN A 325 -3.57 -20.13 3.11
C ASN A 325 -3.21 -20.99 4.35
N LYS A 326 -4.01 -22.01 4.66
CA LYS A 326 -3.76 -22.96 5.76
C LYS A 326 -2.59 -23.90 5.49
N LYS A 327 -2.47 -24.43 4.27
CA LYS A 327 -1.34 -25.27 3.85
C LYS A 327 -0.04 -24.47 3.84
N CYS A 328 -0.07 -23.22 3.40
CA CYS A 328 1.07 -22.30 3.48
C CYS A 328 1.52 -22.11 4.94
N GLU A 329 0.59 -21.92 5.88
CA GLU A 329 0.93 -21.80 7.32
C GLU A 329 1.57 -23.09 7.86
N THR A 330 1.05 -24.25 7.46
CA THR A 330 1.60 -25.56 7.85
C THR A 330 3.04 -25.73 7.35
N PHE A 331 3.33 -25.25 6.15
CA PHE A 331 4.68 -25.21 5.62
C PHE A 331 5.58 -24.27 6.43
N LEU A 332 5.12 -23.04 6.72
CA LEU A 332 5.90 -22.07 7.49
C LEU A 332 6.29 -22.61 8.86
N ASN A 333 5.36 -23.22 9.59
CA ASN A 333 5.63 -23.77 10.92
C ASN A 333 6.67 -24.91 10.93
N LYS A 334 6.99 -25.51 9.78
CA LYS A 334 8.06 -26.52 9.66
C LYS A 334 9.43 -25.93 9.40
N VAL A 335 9.50 -24.66 8.99
CA VAL A 335 10.74 -24.03 8.49
C VAL A 335 11.13 -22.77 9.26
N SER A 336 10.17 -22.10 9.91
CA SER A 336 10.41 -21.10 10.96
C SER A 336 10.82 -21.78 12.24
#